data_AF-A0A950XD52-F1
#
_entry.id   AF-A0A950XD52-F1
#
_cell.length_a   1.000
_cell.length_b   1.000
_cell.length_c   1.000
_cell.angle_alpha   90.00
_cell.angle_beta   90.00
_cell.angle_gamma   90.00
#
_symmetry.space_group_name_H-M   'P 1'
#
loop_
_entity.id
_entity.type
_entity.pdbx_description
1 polymer ?
#
loop_
_entity_poly.entity_id
_entity_poly.type
_entity_poly.pdbx_seq_one_letter_code
_entity_poly.pdbx_strand_id
1 'polypeptide(L)'
;MFSSDFKELLSAFNEHRVKYLIVGGYAVAIHAQPRATKDLDTLVQPEAKNAEAVYAALAKFGAPMADLKPADLIDPSSFFRMGISPQMMSHKITSAPFLACHP
;
A
#
# COMPACT_ATOMS: atom_id res chain seq x y z
N MET A 1 2.26 -2.76 20.40
CA MET A 1 3.48 -2.75 19.58
C MET A 1 3.06 -3.08 18.14
N PHE A 2 2.41 -2.10 17.48
CA PHE A 2 1.65 -2.25 16.21
C PHE A 2 2.18 -1.25 15.15
N SER A 3 3.33 -0.61 15.38
CA SER A 3 3.69 0.66 14.74
C SER A 3 5.04 0.73 14.03
N SER A 4 5.93 -0.28 14.10
CA SER A 4 7.24 -0.20 13.41
C SER A 4 7.08 -0.51 11.92
N ASP A 5 6.44 -1.62 11.57
CA ASP A 5 6.37 -2.11 10.18
C ASP A 5 5.66 -1.13 9.24
N PHE A 6 4.57 -0.48 9.68
CA PHE A 6 3.90 0.55 8.88
C PHE A 6 4.76 1.80 8.71
N LYS A 7 5.47 2.21 9.76
CA LYS A 7 6.36 3.37 9.66
C LYS A 7 7.52 3.06 8.73
N GLU A 8 8.08 1.87 8.78
CA GLU A 8 9.18 1.43 7.90
C GLU A 8 8.72 1.36 6.45
N LEU A 9 7.53 0.78 6.18
CA LEU A 9 6.95 0.74 4.84
C LEU A 9 6.67 2.15 4.29
N LEU A 10 6.00 2.99 5.07
CA LEU A 10 5.71 4.37 4.66
C LEU A 10 7.00 5.20 4.52
N SER A 11 8.02 4.93 5.34
CA SER A 11 9.34 5.57 5.18
C SER A 11 10.02 5.14 3.89
N ALA A 12 9.95 3.85 3.53
CA ALA A 12 10.43 3.37 2.23
C ALA A 12 9.66 4.03 1.07
N PHE A 13 8.34 4.15 1.18
CA PHE A 13 7.53 4.82 0.15
C PHE A 13 7.94 6.29 -0.01
N ASN A 14 8.16 7.00 1.11
CA ASN A 14 8.61 8.40 1.09
C ASN A 14 10.01 8.55 0.49
N GLU A 15 10.94 7.67 0.83
CA GLU A 15 12.31 7.70 0.31
C GLU A 15 12.35 7.49 -1.20
N HIS A 16 11.52 6.59 -1.71
CA HIS A 16 11.37 6.32 -3.14
C HIS A 16 10.42 7.30 -3.86
N ARG A 17 9.89 8.32 -3.15
CA ARG A 17 8.93 9.31 -3.66
C ARG A 17 7.71 8.68 -4.32
N VAL A 18 7.21 7.61 -3.72
CA VAL A 18 5.98 6.96 -4.16
C VAL A 18 4.81 7.94 -3.98
N LYS A 19 3.99 8.05 -5.03
CA LYS A 19 2.70 8.74 -5.00
C LYS A 19 1.64 7.74 -4.55
N TYR A 20 1.26 7.82 -3.27
CA TYR A 20 0.25 6.97 -2.67
C TYR A 20 -0.73 7.75 -1.79
N LEU A 21 -1.88 7.16 -1.52
CA LEU A 21 -2.87 7.61 -0.56
C LEU A 21 -3.17 6.49 0.42
N ILE A 22 -3.21 6.79 1.71
CA ILE A 22 -3.69 5.83 2.70
C ILE A 22 -5.22 5.83 2.65
N VAL A 23 -5.81 4.67 2.42
CA VAL A 23 -7.26 4.48 2.28
C VAL A 23 -7.74 3.40 3.26
N GLY A 24 -9.05 3.13 3.27
CA GLY A 24 -9.62 2.03 4.04
C GLY A 24 -9.79 2.32 5.53
N GLY A 25 -9.84 1.24 6.31
CA GLY A 25 -10.27 1.28 7.72
C GLY A 25 -9.35 2.12 8.62
N TYR A 26 -8.08 2.29 8.26
CA TYR A 26 -7.14 3.16 8.98
C TYR A 26 -7.52 4.65 8.89
N ALA A 27 -7.97 5.11 7.71
CA ALA A 27 -8.47 6.48 7.52
C ALA A 27 -9.77 6.71 8.33
N VAL A 28 -10.66 5.72 8.34
CA VAL A 28 -11.92 5.75 9.13
C VAL A 28 -11.64 5.73 10.63
N ALA A 29 -10.64 4.96 11.07
CA ALA A 29 -10.25 4.87 12.48
C ALA A 29 -9.71 6.20 13.03
N ILE A 30 -9.04 7.00 12.19
CA ILE A 30 -8.52 8.32 12.55
C ILE A 30 -9.62 9.38 12.53
N HIS A 31 -10.57 9.31 11.58
CA HIS A 31 -11.49 10.42 11.31
C HIS A 31 -12.95 10.22 11.75
N ALA A 32 -13.42 8.99 12.00
CA ALA A 32 -14.84 8.72 12.27
C ALA A 32 -15.10 7.97 13.59
N GLN A 33 -14.49 6.80 13.79
CA GLN A 33 -14.63 6.03 15.03
C GLN A 33 -13.41 5.12 15.24
N PRO A 34 -12.87 5.01 16.47
CA PRO A 34 -11.78 4.09 16.76
C PRO A 34 -12.19 2.65 16.43
N ARG A 35 -11.57 2.07 15.38
CA ARG A 35 -11.74 0.68 14.99
C ARG A 35 -10.36 0.05 14.95
N ALA A 36 -10.17 -1.08 15.62
CA ALA A 36 -8.93 -1.85 15.53
C ALA A 36 -8.84 -2.46 14.13
N THR A 37 -8.15 -1.79 13.20
CA THR A 37 -7.87 -2.34 11.86
C THR A 37 -6.44 -2.85 11.86
N LYS A 38 -6.27 -4.14 11.57
CA LYS A 38 -4.96 -4.79 11.45
C LYS A 38 -4.39 -4.69 10.03
N ASP A 39 -5.07 -3.93 9.18
CA ASP A 39 -4.79 -3.80 7.76
C ASP A 39 -4.52 -2.33 7.41
N LEU A 40 -3.52 -2.09 6.58
CA LEU A 40 -3.22 -0.79 5.98
C LEU A 40 -3.45 -0.90 4.48
N ASP A 41 -4.45 -0.18 3.96
CA ASP A 41 -4.71 -0.10 2.53
C ASP A 41 -4.03 1.16 1.97
N THR A 42 -3.24 1.02 0.91
CA THR A 42 -2.70 2.13 0.15
C THR A 42 -3.15 2.07 -1.31
N LEU A 43 -3.60 3.22 -1.80
CA LEU A 43 -3.88 3.44 -3.21
C LEU A 43 -2.65 4.08 -3.85
N VAL A 44 -2.11 3.49 -4.92
CA VAL A 44 -0.96 4.03 -5.64
C VAL A 44 -1.39 4.58 -6.99
N GLN A 45 -0.77 5.68 -7.42
CA GLN A 45 -1.05 6.22 -8.75
C GLN A 45 -0.58 5.23 -9.84
N PRO A 46 -1.44 4.85 -10.80
CA PRO A 46 -1.09 3.91 -11.88
C PRO A 46 -0.27 4.61 -12.98
N GLU A 47 0.96 4.99 -12.64
CA GLU A 47 1.93 5.62 -13.54
C GLU A 47 3.19 4.75 -13.57
N ALA A 48 3.78 4.52 -14.74
CA ALA A 48 4.96 3.64 -14.88
C ALA A 48 6.11 4.00 -13.92
N LYS A 49 6.43 5.31 -13.82
CA LYS A 49 7.46 5.80 -12.88
C LYS A 49 7.10 5.53 -11.42
N ASN A 50 5.81 5.64 -11.08
CA ASN A 50 5.34 5.40 -9.72
C ASN A 50 5.34 3.90 -9.41
N ALA A 51 4.95 3.06 -10.37
CA ALA A 51 5.00 1.61 -10.23
C ALA A 51 6.43 1.10 -10.00
N GLU A 52 7.42 1.62 -10.72
CA GLU A 52 8.83 1.33 -10.47
C GLU A 52 9.28 1.79 -9.07
N ALA A 53 8.85 2.98 -8.64
CA ALA A 53 9.15 3.49 -7.30
C ALA A 53 8.52 2.63 -6.18
N VAL A 54 7.26 2.20 -6.35
CA VAL A 54 6.58 1.28 -5.41
C VAL A 54 7.32 -0.04 -5.35
N TYR A 55 7.69 -0.61 -6.50
CA TYR A 55 8.42 -1.86 -6.57
C TYR A 55 9.78 -1.75 -5.85
N ALA A 56 10.54 -0.68 -6.09
CA ALA A 56 11.81 -0.43 -5.41
C ALA A 56 11.64 -0.26 -3.89
N ALA A 57 10.58 0.43 -3.45
CA ALA A 57 10.29 0.61 -2.04
C ALA A 57 9.90 -0.72 -1.34
N LEU A 58 9.12 -1.56 -2.02
CA LEU A 58 8.77 -2.90 -1.52
C LEU A 58 9.99 -3.82 -1.46
N ALA A 59 10.88 -3.73 -2.45
CA ALA A 59 12.15 -4.46 -2.46
C ALA A 59 13.03 -4.06 -1.28
N LYS A 60 13.12 -2.75 -1.00
CA LYS A 60 13.87 -2.21 0.14
C LYS A 60 13.27 -2.63 1.48
N PHE A 61 11.94 -2.66 1.57
CA PHE A 61 11.22 -3.11 2.76
C PHE A 61 11.38 -4.62 3.02
N GLY A 62 11.73 -5.41 1.99
CA GLY A 62 11.84 -6.87 2.11
C GLY A 62 10.49 -7.60 1.93
N ALA A 63 9.57 -7.00 1.18
CA ALA A 63 8.29 -7.63 0.88
C ALA A 63 8.46 -8.92 0.05
N PRO A 64 7.61 -9.94 0.23
CA PRO A 64 7.58 -11.11 -0.64
C PRO A 64 6.99 -10.73 -2.01
N MET A 65 7.85 -10.32 -2.95
CA MET A 65 7.47 -9.82 -4.29
C MET A 65 7.39 -10.92 -5.37
N ALA A 66 7.32 -12.20 -4.99
CA ALA A 66 7.58 -13.33 -5.88
C ALA A 66 6.78 -13.30 -7.21
N ASP A 67 5.56 -12.74 -7.19
CA ASP A 67 4.69 -12.65 -8.36
C ASP A 67 4.32 -11.20 -8.75
N LEU A 68 4.93 -10.18 -8.12
CA LEU A 68 4.61 -8.77 -8.39
C LEU A 68 5.57 -8.20 -9.45
N LYS A 69 5.03 -7.62 -10.52
CA LYS A 69 5.79 -6.83 -11.49
C LYS A 69 5.38 -5.36 -11.42
N PRO A 70 6.28 -4.42 -11.75
CA PRO A 70 5.90 -3.01 -11.89
C PRO A 70 4.71 -2.80 -12.84
N ALA A 71 4.63 -3.60 -13.92
CA ALA A 71 3.51 -3.54 -14.85
C ALA A 71 2.15 -3.80 -14.20
N ASP A 72 2.10 -4.67 -13.18
CA ASP A 72 0.85 -4.98 -12.47
C ASP A 72 0.38 -3.76 -11.67
N LEU A 73 1.27 -2.88 -11.22
CA LEU A 73 0.92 -1.66 -10.48
C LEU A 73 0.45 -0.51 -11.39
N ILE A 74 0.47 -0.72 -12.71
CA ILE A 74 -0.09 0.21 -13.70
C ILE A 74 -1.53 -0.18 -14.04
N ASP A 75 -1.89 -1.46 -13.93
CA ASP A 75 -3.25 -1.93 -14.20
C ASP A 75 -4.22 -1.45 -13.10
N PRO A 76 -5.25 -0.64 -13.42
CA PRO A 76 -6.27 -0.19 -12.47
C PRO A 76 -7.06 -1.31 -11.77
N SER A 77 -6.97 -2.53 -12.28
CA SER A 77 -7.67 -3.71 -11.76
C SER A 77 -6.80 -4.53 -10.81
N SER A 78 -5.52 -4.17 -10.71
CA SER A 78 -4.55 -4.92 -9.93
C SER A 78 -4.66 -4.59 -8.44
N PHE A 79 -4.61 -5.65 -7.66
CA PHE A 79 -4.52 -5.58 -6.21
C PHE A 79 -3.38 -6.49 -5.76
N PHE A 80 -2.50 -5.95 -4.94
CA PHE A 80 -1.43 -6.70 -4.31
C PHE A 80 -1.65 -6.72 -2.80
N ARG A 81 -1.58 -7.91 -2.19
CA ARG A 81 -1.72 -8.05 -0.74
C ARG A 81 -0.52 -8.80 -0.18
N MET A 82 0.11 -8.23 0.84
CA MET A 82 1.24 -8.84 1.53
C MET A 82 1.00 -8.90 3.04
N GLY A 83 1.42 -10.00 3.69
CA GLY A 83 1.27 -10.25 5.13
C GLY A 83 1.07 -11.72 5.47
N ILE A 84 1.43 -12.15 6.69
CA ILE A 84 1.26 -13.54 7.19
C ILE A 84 0.34 -13.62 8.42
N SER A 85 -0.79 -14.32 8.27
CA SER A 85 -1.71 -14.66 9.36
C SER A 85 -1.15 -15.84 10.17
N PRO A 86 -1.25 -15.90 11.54
CA PRO A 86 -2.30 -15.30 12.36
C PRO A 86 -1.88 -14.11 13.23
N GLN A 87 -0.66 -13.58 13.07
CA GLN A 87 -0.13 -12.52 13.96
C GLN A 87 0.44 -11.29 13.24
N MET A 88 0.53 -11.24 11.91
CA MET A 88 1.18 -10.12 11.21
C MET A 88 0.27 -9.42 10.19
N MET A 89 0.41 -8.10 10.14
CA MET A 89 -0.39 -7.11 9.41
C MET A 89 -0.61 -7.48 7.94
N SER A 90 -1.78 -7.17 7.39
CA SER A 90 -1.98 -7.28 5.94
C SER A 90 -2.00 -5.91 5.28
N HIS A 91 -1.10 -5.71 4.32
CA HIS A 91 -1.02 -4.49 3.53
C HIS A 91 -1.61 -4.75 2.16
N LYS A 92 -2.53 -3.88 1.73
CA LYS A 92 -3.14 -3.96 0.41
C LYS A 92 -2.72 -2.75 -0.40
N ILE A 93 -2.16 -2.99 -1.57
CA ILE A 93 -1.84 -1.98 -2.57
C ILE A 93 -2.85 -2.14 -3.69
N THR A 94 -3.56 -1.07 -4.01
CA THR A 94 -4.47 -1.02 -5.16
C THR A 94 -3.97 0.06 -6.10
N SER A 95 -3.82 -0.28 -7.38
CA SER A 95 -3.64 0.71 -8.43
C SER A 95 -5.02 1.07 -8.95
N ALA A 96 -5.44 2.32 -8.81
CA ALA A 96 -6.63 2.84 -9.49
C ALA A 96 -6.40 4.31 -9.81
N PRO A 97 -6.97 4.84 -10.91
CA PRO A 97 -6.94 6.28 -11.15
C PRO A 97 -7.61 6.96 -9.96
N PHE A 98 -6.96 7.98 -9.40
CA PHE A 98 -7.46 8.77 -8.27
C PHE A 98 -8.90 9.30 -8.48
N LEU A 99 -9.31 9.45 -9.73
CA LEU A 99 -10.67 9.86 -10.13
C LEU A 99 -11.74 8.77 -10.04
N ALA A 100 -11.40 7.49 -9.81
CA ALA A 100 -12.38 6.41 -9.65
C ALA A 100 -12.97 6.30 -8.23
N CYS A 101 -12.55 7.17 -7.29
CA CYS A 101 -13.11 7.26 -5.94
C CYS A 101 -14.35 8.18 -5.82
N HIS A 102 -14.98 8.54 -6.95
CA HIS A 102 -16.32 9.17 -7.00
C HIS A 102 -17.25 8.31 -7.87
N PRO A 103 -18.56 8.22 -7.61
CA PRO A 103 -19.44 9.23 -7.02
C PRO A 103 -19.72 9.08 -5.52
#